data_AF-A0A7C7BSI6-F1
#
_entry.id   AF-A0A7C7BSI6-F1
#
_cell.length_a   1.000
_cell.length_b   1.000
_cell.length_c   1.000
_cell.angle_alpha   90.00
_cell.angle_beta   90.00
_cell.angle_gamma   90.00
#
_symmetry.space_group_name_H-M   'P 1'
#
loop_
_entity.id
_entity.type
_entity.pdbx_description
1 polymer ?
#
loop_
_entity_poly.entity_id
_entity_poly.type
_entity_poly.pdbx_seq_one_letter_code
_entity_poly.pdbx_strand_id
1 'polypeptide(L)'
;MNTADILKTLRPSRIMYPILIGLGVAGFLLFRGFDAAAFASINWTWHAGIWSILAVMMMLIRDLAYMYRIRVLTDCQINWRRSFDVIMLWEFASAITPTIVGGSAVAIFIIHKEIGNLGKSTAIVMVSALLDELFYVIMVPILYFYVGSEQILSIAKSGSIEEMTFGYGLFYVFVFGYFFILSYSIIILYALFYNPRVIKWNFMP
;
A
#
# COMPACT_ATOMS: atom_id res chain seq x y z
N MET A 1 -1.57 31.22 -6.41
CA MET A 1 -0.94 30.16 -7.25
C MET A 1 -1.99 29.70 -8.24
N ASN A 2 -1.75 29.87 -9.54
CA ASN A 2 -2.80 29.86 -10.57
C ASN A 2 -3.26 28.41 -10.87
N THR A 3 -4.57 28.16 -10.84
CA THR A 3 -5.20 26.83 -11.01
C THR A 3 -4.85 26.15 -12.35
N ALA A 4 -4.45 26.93 -13.35
CA ALA A 4 -4.07 26.46 -14.68
C ALA A 4 -2.74 25.68 -14.72
N ASP A 5 -1.80 25.94 -13.80
CA ASP A 5 -0.50 25.26 -13.80
C ASP A 5 -0.55 23.88 -13.12
N ILE A 6 -1.51 23.65 -12.22
CA ILE A 6 -1.70 22.39 -11.50
C ILE A 6 -2.35 21.32 -12.40
N LEU A 7 -3.22 21.76 -13.32
CA LEU A 7 -3.83 20.88 -14.33
C LEU A 7 -2.82 20.38 -15.38
N LYS A 8 -1.68 21.07 -15.56
CA LYS A 8 -0.58 20.59 -16.41
C LYS A 8 0.24 19.48 -15.74
N THR A 9 0.26 19.43 -14.41
CA THR A 9 0.95 18.38 -13.64
C THR A 9 0.19 17.05 -13.69
N LEU A 10 -1.14 17.09 -13.86
CA LEU A 10 -2.02 15.93 -14.06
C LEU A 10 -2.32 15.67 -15.55
N ARG A 11 -1.34 15.83 -16.44
CA ARG A 11 -1.54 15.48 -17.87
C ARG A 11 -1.79 13.97 -18.01
N PRO A 12 -2.98 13.52 -18.47
CA PRO A 12 -3.30 12.10 -18.65
C PRO A 12 -2.28 11.36 -19.54
N SER A 13 -1.68 12.08 -20.50
CA SER A 13 -0.65 11.55 -21.40
C SER A 13 0.64 11.11 -20.70
N ARG A 14 1.02 11.68 -19.54
CA ARG A 14 2.19 11.21 -18.78
C ARG A 14 1.90 10.00 -17.90
N ILE A 15 0.63 9.78 -17.55
CA ILE A 15 0.15 8.62 -16.79
C ILE A 15 0.00 7.38 -17.71
N MET A 16 -0.25 7.61 -19.01
CA MET A 16 -0.44 6.56 -20.00
C MET A 16 0.81 5.71 -20.25
N TYR A 17 2.02 6.29 -20.21
CA TYR A 17 3.26 5.54 -20.41
C TYR A 17 3.53 4.51 -19.30
N PRO A 18 3.46 4.85 -17.99
CA PRO A 18 3.56 3.86 -16.91
C PRO A 18 2.49 2.77 -17.01
N ILE A 19 1.25 3.13 -17.35
CA ILE A 19 0.15 2.16 -17.50
C ILE A 19 0.45 1.18 -18.65
N LEU A 20 0.89 1.68 -19.81
CA LEU A 20 1.22 0.84 -20.97
C LEU A 20 2.42 -0.06 -20.70
N ILE A 21 3.46 0.44 -20.03
CA ILE A 21 4.62 -0.36 -19.64
C ILE A 21 4.19 -1.43 -18.62
N GLY A 22 3.41 -1.06 -17.61
CA GLY A 22 2.90 -1.99 -16.60
C GLY A 22 2.04 -3.10 -17.21
N LEU A 23 1.07 -2.74 -18.05
CA LEU A 23 0.24 -3.70 -18.79
C LEU A 23 1.07 -4.54 -19.77
N GLY A 24 2.05 -3.94 -20.44
CA GLY A 24 2.94 -4.63 -21.37
C GLY A 24 3.81 -5.68 -20.67
N VAL A 25 4.41 -5.33 -19.53
CA VAL A 25 5.22 -6.26 -18.73
C VAL A 25 4.33 -7.35 -18.11
N ALA A 26 3.18 -7.00 -17.54
CA ALA A 26 2.23 -7.97 -16.99
C ALA A 26 1.75 -8.95 -18.07
N GLY A 27 1.41 -8.44 -19.26
CA GLY A 27 1.06 -9.26 -20.41
C GLY A 27 2.22 -10.16 -20.86
N PHE A 28 3.43 -9.61 -20.97
CA PHE A 28 4.63 -10.38 -21.33
C PHE A 28 4.93 -11.50 -20.32
N LEU A 29 4.82 -11.23 -19.02
CA LEU A 29 4.98 -12.23 -17.96
C LEU A 29 3.88 -13.29 -18.03
N LEU A 30 2.63 -12.89 -18.30
CA LEU A 30 1.53 -13.83 -18.52
C LEU A 30 1.80 -14.73 -19.71
N PHE A 31 2.21 -14.20 -20.86
CA PHE A 31 2.51 -14.99 -22.04
C PHE A 31 3.71 -15.94 -21.82
N ARG A 32 4.76 -15.47 -21.15
CA ARG A 32 5.95 -16.28 -20.87
C ARG A 32 5.70 -17.35 -19.80
N GLY A 33 4.85 -17.06 -18.82
CA GLY A 33 4.45 -17.98 -17.75
C GLY A 33 3.20 -18.79 -18.07
N PHE A 34 2.66 -18.69 -19.30
CA PHE A 34 1.44 -19.39 -19.68
C PHE A 34 1.71 -20.88 -19.90
N ASP A 35 1.54 -21.66 -18.85
CA ASP A 35 1.57 -23.12 -18.92
C ASP A 35 0.14 -23.65 -19.13
N ALA A 36 -0.19 -23.98 -20.38
CA ALA A 36 -1.49 -24.53 -20.75
C ALA A 36 -1.81 -25.84 -20.01
N ALA A 37 -0.81 -26.62 -19.61
CA ALA A 37 -1.01 -27.84 -18.83
C ALA A 37 -1.38 -27.52 -17.37
N ALA A 38 -0.77 -26.48 -16.79
CA ALA A 38 -1.13 -26.00 -15.45
C ALA A 38 -2.57 -25.49 -15.39
N PHE A 39 -3.03 -24.73 -16.41
CA PHE A 39 -4.42 -24.27 -16.48
C PHE A 39 -5.42 -25.41 -16.71
N ALA A 40 -5.07 -26.42 -17.51
CA ALA A 40 -5.91 -27.60 -17.72
C ALA A 40 -6.03 -28.47 -16.45
N SER A 41 -5.07 -28.39 -15.53
CA SER A 41 -5.08 -29.10 -14.25
C SER A 41 -5.90 -28.39 -13.15
N ILE A 42 -6.39 -27.17 -13.40
CA ILE A 42 -7.23 -26.44 -12.44
C ILE A 42 -8.62 -27.09 -12.37
N ASN A 43 -8.82 -27.89 -11.32
CA ASN A 43 -10.12 -28.43 -10.98
C ASN A 43 -10.98 -27.33 -10.34
N TRP A 44 -11.78 -26.64 -11.16
CA TRP A 44 -12.77 -25.67 -10.72
C TRP A 44 -13.79 -26.35 -9.80
N THR A 45 -13.51 -26.27 -8.51
CA THR A 45 -14.33 -26.90 -7.46
C THR A 45 -15.28 -25.85 -6.89
N TRP A 46 -16.45 -26.28 -6.40
CA TRP A 46 -17.40 -25.40 -5.70
C TRP A 46 -16.74 -24.54 -4.59
N HIS A 47 -15.79 -25.14 -3.87
CA HIS A 47 -14.96 -24.45 -2.87
C HIS A 47 -14.16 -23.29 -3.46
N ALA A 48 -13.58 -23.44 -4.66
CA ALA A 48 -12.83 -22.36 -5.31
C ALA A 48 -13.72 -21.15 -5.61
N GLY A 49 -14.99 -21.38 -5.99
CA GLY A 49 -15.97 -20.32 -6.16
C GLY A 49 -16.28 -19.58 -4.85
N ILE A 50 -16.53 -20.32 -3.77
CA ILE A 50 -16.80 -19.72 -2.43
C ILE A 50 -15.62 -18.87 -1.96
N TRP A 51 -14.39 -19.40 -2.01
CA TRP A 51 -13.20 -18.68 -1.57
C TRP A 51 -12.90 -17.46 -2.44
N SER A 52 -13.18 -17.52 -3.74
CA SER A 52 -13.05 -16.36 -4.65
C SER A 52 -14.04 -15.25 -4.30
N ILE A 53 -15.30 -15.59 -4.02
CA ILE A 53 -16.32 -14.62 -3.58
C ILE A 53 -15.91 -14.01 -2.24
N LEU A 54 -15.42 -14.82 -1.30
CA LEU A 54 -14.95 -14.34 0.00
C LEU A 54 -13.77 -13.36 -0.16
N ALA A 55 -12.83 -13.64 -1.06
CA ALA A 55 -11.71 -12.73 -1.35
C ALA A 55 -12.21 -11.37 -1.87
N VAL A 56 -13.19 -11.36 -2.79
CA VAL A 56 -13.80 -10.11 -3.28
C VAL A 56 -14.53 -9.36 -2.17
N MET A 57 -15.27 -10.07 -1.30
CA MET A 57 -15.93 -9.47 -0.15
C MET A 57 -14.94 -8.85 0.84
N MET A 58 -13.81 -9.51 1.11
CA MET A 58 -12.74 -8.96 1.95
C MET A 58 -12.14 -7.69 1.36
N MET A 59 -11.97 -7.62 0.04
CA MET A 59 -11.53 -6.39 -0.65
C MET A 59 -12.55 -5.25 -0.45
N LEU A 60 -13.84 -5.51 -0.62
CA LEU A 60 -14.89 -4.50 -0.41
C LEU A 60 -14.91 -4.00 1.04
N ILE A 61 -14.80 -4.90 2.02
CA ILE A 61 -14.77 -4.55 3.44
C ILE A 61 -13.56 -3.67 3.76
N ARG A 62 -12.39 -4.00 3.19
CA ARG A 62 -11.18 -3.19 3.33
C ARG A 62 -11.40 -1.77 2.81
N ASP A 63 -11.95 -1.63 1.60
CA ASP A 63 -12.15 -0.32 0.98
C ASP A 63 -13.18 0.51 1.78
N LEU A 64 -14.24 -0.14 2.31
CA LEU A 64 -15.21 0.50 3.21
C LEU A 64 -14.57 0.94 4.54
N ALA A 65 -13.67 0.13 5.11
CA ALA A 65 -12.94 0.49 6.33
C ALA A 65 -12.04 1.72 6.10
N TYR A 66 -11.39 1.82 4.94
CA TYR A 66 -10.61 3.00 4.57
C TYR A 66 -11.47 4.25 4.38
N MET A 67 -12.65 4.11 3.76
CA MET A 67 -13.63 5.21 3.66
C MET A 67 -14.07 5.71 5.05
N TYR A 68 -14.35 4.79 5.96
CA TYR A 68 -14.71 5.11 7.34
C TYR A 68 -13.57 5.83 8.07
N ARG A 69 -12.33 5.33 7.97
CA ARG A 69 -11.13 5.95 8.56
C ARG A 69 -10.95 7.40 8.12
N ILE A 70 -10.97 7.69 6.83
CA ILE A 70 -10.81 9.07 6.33
C ILE A 70 -11.93 9.97 6.86
N ARG A 71 -13.16 9.45 6.91
CA ARG A 71 -14.29 10.22 7.42
C ARG A 71 -14.13 10.58 8.89
N VAL A 72 -13.70 9.63 9.73
CA VAL A 72 -13.42 9.89 11.15
C VAL A 72 -12.26 10.86 11.30
N LEU A 73 -11.18 10.69 10.55
CA LEU A 73 -10.01 11.59 10.59
C LEU A 73 -10.29 13.01 10.05
N THR A 74 -11.36 13.19 9.28
CA THR A 74 -11.79 14.49 8.75
C THR A 74 -12.92 15.12 9.58
N ASP A 75 -13.23 14.62 10.78
CA ASP A 75 -14.35 15.05 11.61
C ASP A 75 -15.71 15.00 10.86
N CYS A 76 -15.91 13.96 10.05
CA CYS A 76 -17.10 13.77 9.22
C CYS A 76 -17.40 14.90 8.21
N GLN A 77 -16.42 15.73 7.89
CA GLN A 77 -16.57 16.80 6.88
C GLN A 77 -16.76 16.25 5.46
N ILE A 78 -16.22 15.04 5.19
CA ILE A 78 -16.35 14.36 3.91
C ILE A 78 -17.56 13.41 3.93
N ASN A 79 -18.42 13.52 2.93
CA ASN A 79 -19.59 12.65 2.75
C ASN A 79 -19.18 11.29 2.14
N TRP A 80 -19.96 10.22 2.37
CA TRP A 80 -19.62 8.85 1.94
C TRP A 80 -19.21 8.73 0.46
N ARG A 81 -19.91 9.40 -0.46
CA ARG A 81 -19.57 9.40 -1.90
C ARG A 81 -18.20 10.02 -2.16
N ARG A 82 -17.90 11.12 -1.49
CA ARG A 82 -16.61 11.80 -1.65
C ARG A 82 -15.49 11.01 -0.98
N SER A 83 -15.76 10.35 0.15
CA SER A 83 -14.80 9.43 0.78
C SER A 83 -14.44 8.28 -0.17
N PHE A 84 -15.41 7.75 -0.93
CA PHE A 84 -15.16 6.76 -1.95
C PHE A 84 -14.25 7.32 -3.06
N ASP A 85 -14.60 8.47 -3.64
CA ASP A 85 -13.78 9.10 -4.69
C ASP A 85 -12.34 9.36 -4.23
N VAL A 86 -12.17 9.85 -3.00
CA VAL A 86 -10.86 10.10 -2.39
C VAL A 86 -10.04 8.82 -2.26
N ILE A 87 -10.62 7.75 -1.71
CA ILE A 87 -9.93 6.47 -1.52
C ILE A 87 -9.60 5.82 -2.87
N MET A 88 -10.55 5.77 -3.80
CA MET A 88 -10.31 5.17 -5.11
C MET A 88 -9.20 5.90 -5.88
N LEU A 89 -9.18 7.24 -5.83
CA LEU A 89 -8.12 8.03 -6.45
C LEU A 89 -6.78 7.86 -5.73
N TRP A 90 -6.79 7.74 -4.40
CA TRP A 90 -5.58 7.44 -3.62
C TRP A 90 -5.02 6.07 -4.02
N GLU A 91 -5.80 5.01 -3.95
CA GLU A 91 -5.39 3.65 -4.32
C GLU A 91 -4.89 3.57 -5.77
N PHE A 92 -5.57 4.25 -6.69
CA PHE A 92 -5.14 4.35 -8.08
C PHE A 92 -3.79 5.06 -8.22
N ALA A 93 -3.59 6.18 -7.51
CA ALA A 93 -2.32 6.89 -7.51
C ALA A 93 -1.19 6.04 -6.91
N SER A 94 -1.46 5.32 -5.83
CA SER A 94 -0.51 4.37 -5.21
C SER A 94 -0.14 3.24 -6.17
N ALA A 95 -1.08 2.73 -6.96
CA ALA A 95 -0.85 1.65 -7.92
C ALA A 95 0.00 2.06 -9.13
N ILE A 96 -0.08 3.33 -9.54
CA ILE A 96 0.59 3.83 -10.76
C ILE A 96 1.94 4.48 -10.46
N THR A 97 2.10 5.04 -9.26
CA THR A 97 3.33 5.76 -8.91
C THR A 97 4.45 4.77 -8.54
N PRO A 98 5.66 4.95 -9.07
CA PRO A 98 6.79 4.10 -8.69
C PRO A 98 7.14 4.36 -7.21
N THR A 99 7.00 3.31 -6.40
CA THR A 99 7.54 3.16 -5.04
C THR A 99 7.12 4.23 -4.01
N ILE A 100 6.29 3.84 -3.04
CA ILE A 100 6.07 4.37 -1.66
C ILE A 100 5.69 5.88 -1.50
N VAL A 101 6.12 6.77 -2.39
CA VAL A 101 6.08 8.23 -2.18
C VAL A 101 4.96 8.92 -2.96
N GLY A 102 4.53 8.36 -4.09
CA GLY A 102 3.57 9.03 -4.98
C GLY A 102 2.13 9.03 -4.49
N GLY A 103 1.66 7.94 -3.88
CA GLY A 103 0.29 7.82 -3.36
C GLY A 103 -0.02 8.84 -2.26
N SER A 104 0.87 9.00 -1.28
CA SER A 104 0.68 9.89 -0.14
C SER A 104 0.65 11.38 -0.53
N ALA A 105 1.49 11.82 -1.47
CA ALA A 105 1.49 13.19 -1.95
C ALA A 105 0.18 13.54 -2.68
N VAL A 106 -0.32 12.61 -3.50
CA VAL A 106 -1.60 12.76 -4.20
C VAL A 106 -2.77 12.75 -3.20
N ALA A 107 -2.72 11.89 -2.18
CA ALA A 107 -3.73 11.84 -1.11
C ALA A 107 -3.85 13.17 -0.35
N ILE A 108 -2.72 13.79 0.01
CA ILE A 108 -2.70 15.12 0.65
C ILE A 108 -3.43 16.15 -0.21
N PHE A 109 -3.15 16.16 -1.52
CA PHE A 109 -3.76 17.09 -2.46
C PHE A 109 -5.28 16.86 -2.60
N ILE A 110 -5.70 15.60 -2.74
CA ILE A 110 -7.12 15.25 -2.88
C ILE A 110 -7.90 15.62 -1.62
N ILE A 111 -7.37 15.28 -0.44
CA ILE A 111 -8.02 15.63 0.84
C ILE A 111 -8.03 17.15 1.03
N HIS A 112 -6.96 17.86 0.67
CA HIS A 112 -6.91 19.33 0.74
C HIS A 112 -8.01 19.98 -0.09
N LYS A 113 -8.32 19.42 -1.26
CA LYS A 113 -9.41 19.89 -2.11
C LYS A 113 -10.79 19.73 -1.45
N GLU A 114 -10.96 18.73 -0.58
CA GLU A 114 -12.22 18.49 0.14
C GLU A 114 -12.37 19.32 1.43
N ILE A 115 -11.30 19.46 2.23
CA ILE A 115 -11.37 20.13 3.54
C ILE A 115 -10.81 21.56 3.57
N GLY A 116 -10.16 22.01 2.50
CA GLY A 116 -9.61 23.37 2.37
C GLY A 116 -8.38 23.70 3.24
N ASN A 117 -7.94 22.81 4.13
CA ASN A 117 -6.83 23.04 5.05
C ASN A 117 -5.66 22.08 4.77
N LEU A 118 -4.58 22.61 4.19
CA LEU A 118 -3.41 21.82 3.80
C LEU A 118 -2.72 21.16 5.01
N GLY A 119 -2.57 21.89 6.12
CA GLY A 119 -1.96 21.36 7.34
C GLY A 119 -2.77 20.20 7.93
N LYS A 120 -4.10 20.31 7.94
CA LYS A 120 -4.99 19.24 8.38
C LYS A 120 -4.89 18.03 7.44
N SER A 121 -4.85 18.22 6.12
CA SER A 121 -4.69 17.14 5.15
C SER A 121 -3.37 16.40 5.30
N THR A 122 -2.26 17.12 5.48
CA THR A 122 -0.95 16.51 5.74
C THR A 122 -0.94 15.73 7.04
N ALA A 123 -1.52 16.27 8.10
CA ALA A 123 -1.59 15.60 9.40
C ALA A 123 -2.42 14.32 9.31
N ILE A 124 -3.57 14.35 8.62
CA ILE A 124 -4.41 13.18 8.40
C ILE A 124 -3.61 12.09 7.69
N VAL A 125 -2.98 12.38 6.55
CA VAL A 125 -2.23 11.36 5.79
C VAL A 125 -1.05 10.81 6.61
N MET A 126 -0.31 11.65 7.32
CA MET A 126 0.81 11.24 8.17
C MET A 126 0.38 10.35 9.34
N VAL A 127 -0.67 10.73 10.08
CA VAL A 127 -1.25 9.91 11.16
C VAL A 127 -1.72 8.58 10.59
N SER A 128 -2.33 8.61 9.42
CA SER A 128 -2.85 7.43 8.77
C SER A 128 -1.74 6.43 8.38
N ALA A 129 -0.62 6.92 7.83
CA ALA A 129 0.55 6.11 7.53
C ALA A 129 1.22 5.58 8.81
N LEU A 130 1.30 6.40 9.86
CA LEU A 130 1.82 5.97 11.16
C LEU A 130 0.98 4.85 11.78
N LEU A 131 -0.34 4.91 11.67
CA LEU A 131 -1.23 3.85 12.14
C LEU A 131 -1.00 2.54 11.38
N ASP A 132 -0.70 2.60 10.08
CA ASP A 132 -0.43 1.43 9.25
C ASP A 132 0.93 0.80 9.63
N GLU A 133 1.95 1.62 9.86
CA GLU A 133 3.27 1.19 10.38
C GLU A 133 3.14 0.55 11.78
N LEU A 134 2.39 1.20 12.69
CA LEU A 134 2.15 0.69 14.03
C LEU A 134 1.40 -0.65 13.98
N PHE A 135 0.38 -0.76 13.13
CA PHE A 135 -0.33 -2.01 12.91
C PHE A 135 0.62 -3.10 12.42
N TYR A 136 1.50 -2.82 11.46
CA TYR A 136 2.47 -3.79 10.97
C TYR A 136 3.43 -4.27 12.07
N VAL A 137 4.04 -3.34 12.82
CA VAL A 137 4.98 -3.66 13.90
C VAL A 137 4.34 -4.51 15.00
N ILE A 138 3.05 -4.30 15.29
CA ILE A 138 2.32 -5.09 16.30
C ILE A 138 1.84 -6.43 15.73
N MET A 139 1.29 -6.44 14.53
CA MET A 139 0.65 -7.62 13.94
C MET A 139 1.64 -8.68 13.51
N VAL A 140 2.81 -8.30 12.99
CA VAL A 140 3.81 -9.27 12.51
C VAL A 140 4.28 -10.20 13.64
N PRO A 141 4.65 -9.74 14.84
CA PRO A 141 4.94 -10.61 15.98
C PRO A 141 3.76 -11.47 16.40
N ILE A 142 2.56 -10.89 16.49
CA ILE A 142 1.35 -11.64 16.88
C ILE A 142 1.12 -12.82 15.92
N LEU A 143 1.19 -12.55 14.61
CA LEU A 143 1.07 -13.58 13.57
C LEU A 143 2.20 -14.61 13.66
N TYR A 144 3.43 -14.17 13.89
CA TYR A 144 4.57 -15.06 14.06
C TYR A 144 4.38 -16.05 15.22
N PHE A 145 3.90 -15.57 16.38
CA PHE A 145 3.63 -16.43 17.53
C PHE A 145 2.40 -17.32 17.36
N TYR A 146 1.38 -16.88 16.62
CA TYR A 146 0.13 -17.63 16.46
C TYR A 146 0.23 -18.73 15.38
N VAL A 147 0.86 -18.44 14.25
CA VAL A 147 0.97 -19.35 13.10
C VAL A 147 2.22 -20.25 13.19
N GLY A 148 3.28 -19.76 13.85
CA GLY A 148 4.55 -20.47 13.98
C GLY A 148 5.49 -20.27 12.79
N SER A 149 6.80 -20.35 13.06
CA SER A 149 7.86 -20.06 12.08
C SER A 149 7.83 -20.97 10.86
N GLU A 150 7.51 -22.25 11.03
CA GLU A 150 7.58 -23.24 9.93
C GLU A 150 6.51 -23.03 8.86
N GLN A 151 5.32 -22.58 9.23
CA GLN A 151 4.22 -22.35 8.27
C GLN A 151 4.41 -21.04 7.51
N ILE A 152 4.90 -20.00 8.18
CA ILE A 152 5.21 -18.70 7.55
C ILE A 152 6.38 -18.84 6.56
N LEU A 153 7.40 -19.62 6.91
CA LEU A 153 8.60 -19.82 6.08
C LEU A 153 8.42 -20.88 4.98
N SER A 154 7.48 -21.81 5.13
CA SER A 154 7.23 -22.84 4.10
C SER A 154 6.54 -22.30 2.84
N ILE A 155 5.71 -21.27 2.95
CA ILE A 155 5.10 -20.56 1.80
C ILE A 155 6.18 -19.89 0.92
N ALA A 156 7.29 -19.48 1.53
CA ALA A 156 8.41 -18.83 0.83
C ALA A 156 9.45 -19.82 0.26
N LYS A 157 9.27 -21.13 0.47
CA LYS A 157 10.17 -22.19 0.00
C LYS A 157 9.96 -22.58 -1.48
N SER A 158 9.25 -21.76 -2.25
CA SER A 158 9.20 -21.91 -3.71
C SER A 158 10.58 -21.52 -4.28
N GLY A 159 11.18 -22.44 -5.03
CA GLY A 159 12.64 -22.52 -5.30
C GLY A 159 13.34 -21.33 -5.98
N SER A 160 12.68 -20.21 -6.23
CA SER A 160 13.29 -19.00 -6.77
C SER A 160 13.87 -18.05 -5.70
N ILE A 161 13.48 -18.19 -4.43
CA ILE A 161 13.86 -17.22 -3.39
C ILE A 161 15.16 -17.63 -2.66
N GLU A 162 15.48 -18.92 -2.61
CA GLU A 162 16.69 -19.44 -1.96
C GLU A 162 17.98 -18.96 -2.67
N GLU A 163 17.93 -18.77 -4.00
CA GLU A 163 19.02 -18.18 -4.77
C GLU A 163 19.16 -16.67 -4.53
N MET A 164 18.05 -15.96 -4.27
CA MET A 164 18.06 -14.52 -3.98
C MET A 164 18.60 -14.17 -2.59
N THR A 165 18.53 -15.09 -1.63
CA THR A 165 18.97 -14.84 -0.25
C THR A 165 20.43 -15.21 0.02
N PHE A 166 21.23 -15.50 -1.03
CA PHE A 166 22.67 -15.81 -0.93
C PHE A 166 23.01 -16.88 0.12
N GLY A 167 22.11 -17.86 0.32
CA GLY A 167 22.30 -18.93 1.32
C GLY A 167 22.05 -18.52 2.77
N TYR A 168 21.74 -17.25 3.06
CA TYR A 168 21.14 -16.87 4.33
C TYR A 168 19.66 -17.27 4.27
N GLY A 169 19.24 -18.24 5.09
CA GLY A 169 17.86 -18.74 5.07
C GLY A 169 16.84 -17.60 5.18
N LEU A 170 15.68 -17.77 4.53
CA LEU A 170 14.54 -16.84 4.50
C LEU A 170 14.20 -16.19 5.86
N PHE A 171 14.43 -16.91 6.95
CA PHE A 171 14.27 -16.42 8.31
C PHE A 171 15.11 -15.16 8.59
N TYR A 172 16.38 -15.12 8.17
CA TYR A 172 17.25 -13.96 8.41
C TYR A 172 16.78 -12.73 7.64
N VAL A 173 16.33 -12.90 6.39
CA VAL A 173 15.79 -11.79 5.59
C VAL A 173 14.50 -11.26 6.19
N PHE A 174 13.62 -12.15 6.67
CA PHE A 174 12.40 -11.77 7.37
C PHE A 174 12.69 -10.99 8.65
N VAL A 175 13.59 -11.51 9.50
CA VAL A 175 13.99 -10.85 10.75
C VAL A 175 14.64 -9.50 10.48
N PHE A 176 15.55 -9.43 9.50
CA PHE A 176 16.19 -8.18 9.10
C PHE A 176 15.17 -7.16 8.60
N GLY A 177 14.26 -7.55 7.71
CA GLY A 177 13.20 -6.68 7.19
C GLY A 177 12.26 -6.19 8.31
N TYR A 178 11.93 -7.05 9.25
CA TYR A 178 11.14 -6.68 10.43
C TYR A 178 11.87 -5.64 11.29
N PHE A 179 13.14 -5.87 11.64
CA PHE A 179 13.92 -4.89 12.43
C PHE A 179 14.13 -3.58 11.68
N PHE A 180 14.30 -3.63 10.35
CA PHE A 180 14.41 -2.43 9.52
C PHE A 180 13.13 -1.59 9.62
N ILE A 181 11.95 -2.21 9.38
CA ILE A 181 10.66 -1.53 9.49
C ILE A 181 10.44 -1.03 10.93
N LEU A 182 10.71 -1.85 11.94
CA LEU A 182 10.58 -1.45 13.35
C LEU A 182 11.44 -0.22 13.69
N SER A 183 12.69 -0.17 13.21
CA SER A 183 13.55 1.00 13.42
C SER A 183 13.00 2.25 12.74
N TYR A 184 12.49 2.10 11.52
CA TYR A 184 11.85 3.18 10.76
C TYR A 184 10.57 3.69 11.45
N SER A 185 9.71 2.78 11.93
CA SER A 185 8.49 3.15 12.65
C SER A 185 8.82 3.87 13.96
N ILE A 186 9.86 3.46 14.69
CA ILE A 186 10.33 4.18 15.90
C ILE A 186 10.81 5.59 15.55
N ILE A 187 11.56 5.77 14.45
CA ILE A 187 12.01 7.09 13.99
C ILE A 187 10.82 7.99 13.66
N ILE A 188 9.82 7.47 12.94
CA ILE A 188 8.59 8.21 12.61
C ILE A 188 7.81 8.58 13.88
N LEU A 189 7.66 7.64 14.81
CA LEU A 189 6.91 7.85 16.05
C LEU A 189 7.61 8.90 16.92
N TYR A 190 8.94 8.83 17.04
CA TYR A 190 9.74 9.85 17.72
C TYR A 190 9.60 11.22 17.05
N ALA A 191 9.67 11.28 15.71
CA ALA A 191 9.56 12.52 14.97
C ALA A 191 8.17 13.17 15.09
N LEU A 192 7.10 12.37 15.12
CA LEU A 192 5.73 12.89 15.20
C LEU A 192 5.38 13.41 16.61
N PHE A 193 5.77 12.68 17.67
CA PHE A 193 5.37 12.97 19.04
C PHE A 193 6.35 13.85 19.81
N TYR A 194 7.66 13.69 19.59
CA TYR A 194 8.67 14.39 20.40
C TYR A 194 9.21 15.65 19.72
N ASN A 195 9.54 15.59 18.41
CA ASN A 195 10.09 16.75 17.71
C ASN A 195 9.75 16.80 16.21
N PRO A 196 8.59 17.36 15.84
CA PRO A 196 8.18 17.48 14.43
C PRO A 196 9.06 18.43 13.60
N ARG A 197 10.00 19.16 14.22
CA ARG A 197 10.91 20.09 13.52
C ARG A 197 12.14 19.40 12.91
N VAL A 198 12.48 18.18 13.31
CA VAL A 198 13.70 17.49 12.83
C VAL A 198 13.55 17.06 11.36
N ILE A 199 12.34 16.70 10.92
CA ILE A 199 12.06 16.33 9.52
C ILE A 199 12.15 17.55 8.58
N LYS A 200 11.92 18.76 9.10
CA LYS A 200 11.90 19.99 8.30
C LYS A 200 13.26 20.41 7.76
N TRP A 201 14.37 19.86 8.28
CA TRP A 201 15.73 20.22 7.87
C TRP A 201 16.39 19.24 6.90
N ASN A 202 16.04 17.95 6.95
CA ASN A 202 16.74 16.92 6.16
C ASN A 202 16.03 16.50 4.86
N PHE A 203 14.75 16.84 4.66
CA PHE A 203 13.92 16.32 3.55
C PHE A 203 13.27 17.38 2.66
N MET A 204 13.57 18.66 2.86
CA MET A 204 13.23 19.74 1.93
C MET A 204 14.49 20.60 1.73
N PRO A 205 15.20 20.48 0.60
CA PRO A 205 15.98 21.61 0.10
C PRO A 205 15.06 22.77 -0.31
#